data_AF-A0A9X3H991-F1
#
_entry.id   AF-A0A9X3H991-F1
#
_cell.length_a   1.000
_cell.length_b   1.000
_cell.length_c   1.000
_cell.angle_alpha   90.00
_cell.angle_beta   90.00
_cell.angle_gamma   90.00
#
_symmetry.space_group_name_H-M   'P 1'
#
loop_
_entity.id
_entity.type
_entity.pdbx_description
1 polymer ?
#
loop_
_entity_poly.entity_id
_entity_poly.type
_entity_poly.pdbx_seq_one_letter_code
_entity_poly.pdbx_strand_id
1 'polypeptide(L)'
;MLTNASILLLFGWAFCLAIYAYIFQYAYKENVRVISIMVLPLLLGLVWENWRLSRNWYHLQIKILGALLFSLLAFLNFKGEVNYDFERHLEIWPYGFIGIFTIISALYHDERVVIRLGEGITLLQSICLVYFAFEKGWMEPSNALQVVLLILVGLFCLFSIFHSLSYTKLAELNRLILSIFSSIAMLTFAVDHSIQVLQSDVTENEVSISLGLVALEYFLLGIALMYIFQNFLMLQVYFPAKNRFYDRLHRESMKEMNGLHIARFDSSQLNRLDAILIISLSLALFYINYHFAFIHYYSLIWILFVMAPLLPEIRKVFIKQKQEMFDAK
;
A
#
# COMPACT_ATOMS: atom_id res chain seq x y z
N MET A 1 -31.38 -17.58 -9.13
CA MET A 1 -31.73 -17.50 -7.69
C MET A 1 -30.66 -16.69 -6.99
N LEU A 2 -31.01 -15.55 -6.37
CA LEU A 2 -30.10 -14.83 -5.48
C LEU A 2 -29.84 -15.70 -4.25
N THR A 3 -28.58 -15.83 -3.82
CA THR A 3 -28.28 -16.51 -2.56
C THR A 3 -28.75 -15.64 -1.38
N ASN A 4 -29.07 -16.24 -0.23
CA ASN A 4 -29.44 -15.49 0.98
C ASN A 4 -28.40 -14.40 1.34
N ALA A 5 -27.13 -14.66 1.05
CA ALA A 5 -26.05 -13.73 1.29
C ALA A 5 -26.06 -12.52 0.31
N SER A 6 -26.43 -12.74 -0.95
CA SER A 6 -26.64 -11.65 -1.92
C SER A 6 -27.81 -10.75 -1.52
N ILE A 7 -28.88 -11.31 -0.96
CA ILE A 7 -30.04 -10.56 -0.46
C ILE A 7 -29.63 -9.69 0.73
N LEU A 8 -28.88 -10.24 1.70
CA LEU A 8 -28.37 -9.48 2.84
C LEU A 8 -27.51 -8.29 2.40
N LEU A 9 -26.61 -8.50 1.42
CA LEU A 9 -25.80 -7.42 0.86
C LEU A 9 -26.65 -6.31 0.23
N LEU A 10 -27.68 -6.67 -0.54
CA LEU A 10 -28.59 -5.69 -1.14
C LEU A 10 -29.31 -4.84 -0.08
N PHE A 11 -29.82 -5.47 0.99
CA PHE A 11 -30.43 -4.75 2.10
C PHE A 11 -29.43 -3.85 2.82
N GLY A 12 -28.21 -4.33 3.07
CA GLY A 12 -27.15 -3.52 3.67
C GLY A 12 -26.82 -2.29 2.83
N TRP A 13 -26.66 -2.45 1.53
CA TRP A 13 -26.42 -1.34 0.61
C TRP A 13 -27.57 -0.35 0.58
N ALA A 14 -28.82 -0.83 0.47
CA ALA A 14 -30.00 0.02 0.49
C ALA A 14 -30.10 0.83 1.80
N PHE A 15 -29.81 0.20 2.94
CA PHE A 15 -29.78 0.84 4.24
C PHE A 15 -28.70 1.93 4.33
N CYS A 16 -27.45 1.62 3.93
CA CYS A 16 -26.37 2.60 3.91
C CYS A 16 -26.70 3.77 2.97
N LEU A 17 -27.20 3.48 1.76
CA LEU A 17 -27.59 4.50 0.80
C LEU A 17 -28.67 5.43 1.36
N ALA A 18 -29.69 4.88 2.03
CA ALA A 18 -30.74 5.70 2.64
C ALA A 18 -30.20 6.65 3.72
N ILE A 19 -29.31 6.15 4.60
CA ILE A 19 -28.69 6.97 5.66
C ILE A 19 -27.78 8.05 5.06
N TYR A 20 -26.87 7.67 4.17
CA TYR A 20 -25.94 8.63 3.58
C TYR A 20 -26.66 9.64 2.68
N ALA A 21 -27.70 9.24 1.95
CA ALA A 21 -28.53 10.17 1.19
C ALA A 21 -29.19 11.21 2.12
N TYR A 22 -29.67 10.79 3.30
CA TYR A 22 -30.21 11.71 4.30
C TYR A 22 -29.14 12.68 4.83
N ILE A 23 -27.95 12.18 5.20
CA ILE A 23 -26.82 12.99 5.68
C ILE A 23 -26.40 14.01 4.62
N PHE A 24 -26.22 13.59 3.36
CA PHE A 24 -25.83 14.49 2.27
C PHE A 24 -26.91 15.49 1.90
N GLN A 25 -28.19 15.09 1.96
CA GLN A 25 -29.29 16.03 1.77
C GLN A 25 -29.32 17.10 2.87
N TYR A 26 -29.04 16.73 4.11
CA TYR A 26 -28.93 17.67 5.22
C TYR A 26 -27.74 18.62 5.03
N ALA A 27 -26.56 18.09 4.69
CA ALA A 27 -25.36 18.88 4.38
C ALA A 27 -25.60 19.89 3.24
N TYR A 28 -26.29 19.46 2.17
CA TYR A 28 -26.64 20.34 1.05
C TYR A 28 -27.55 21.49 1.46
N LYS A 29 -28.52 21.26 2.36
CA LYS A 29 -29.41 22.31 2.87
C LYS A 29 -28.66 23.34 3.73
N GLU A 30 -27.70 22.88 4.50
CA GLU A 30 -26.88 23.71 5.39
C GLU A 30 -25.70 24.39 4.66
N ASN A 31 -25.55 24.21 3.33
CA ASN A 31 -24.42 24.72 2.53
C ASN A 31 -23.03 24.33 3.05
N VAL A 32 -22.93 23.20 3.74
CA VAL A 32 -21.66 22.71 4.28
C VAL A 32 -20.80 22.15 3.13
N ARG A 33 -19.50 22.42 3.13
CA ARG A 33 -18.57 21.82 2.16
C ARG A 33 -18.44 20.33 2.47
N VAL A 34 -18.88 19.51 1.51
CA VAL A 34 -19.24 18.13 1.82
C VAL A 34 -18.03 17.19 1.85
N ILE A 35 -17.07 17.28 0.92
CA ILE A 35 -15.86 16.43 0.87
C ILE A 35 -14.79 17.10 -0.01
N SER A 36 -13.50 17.01 0.34
CA SER A 36 -12.40 17.33 -0.58
C SER A 36 -12.41 16.41 -1.80
N ILE A 37 -12.28 16.98 -3.01
CA ILE A 37 -12.28 16.21 -4.26
C ILE A 37 -11.19 15.11 -4.29
N MET A 38 -10.12 15.28 -3.51
CA MET A 38 -8.99 14.36 -3.44
C MET A 38 -9.27 13.09 -2.63
N VAL A 39 -10.36 13.05 -1.86
CA VAL A 39 -10.82 11.83 -1.19
C VAL A 39 -11.21 10.76 -2.21
N LEU A 40 -11.77 11.15 -3.37
CA LEU A 40 -12.23 10.19 -4.37
C LEU A 40 -11.08 9.38 -4.99
N PRO A 41 -9.99 9.98 -5.53
CA PRO A 41 -8.84 9.22 -5.99
C PRO A 41 -8.23 8.31 -4.91
N LEU A 42 -8.12 8.79 -3.67
CA LEU A 42 -7.62 7.99 -2.55
C LEU A 42 -8.48 6.76 -2.30
N LEU A 43 -9.80 6.92 -2.25
CA LEU A 43 -10.74 5.81 -2.11
C LEU A 43 -10.63 4.82 -3.27
N LEU A 44 -10.51 5.32 -4.50
CA LEU A 44 -10.31 4.46 -5.67
C LEU A 44 -9.02 3.65 -5.56
N GLY A 45 -7.92 4.24 -5.08
CA GLY A 45 -6.66 3.54 -4.85
C GLY A 45 -6.80 2.41 -3.83
N LEU A 46 -7.46 2.70 -2.71
CA LEU A 46 -7.68 1.74 -1.63
C LEU A 46 -8.62 0.59 -2.05
N VAL A 47 -9.68 0.90 -2.81
CA VAL A 47 -10.60 -0.10 -3.38
C VAL A 47 -9.90 -0.94 -4.43
N TRP A 48 -9.15 -0.32 -5.33
CA TRP A 48 -8.39 -1.00 -6.38
C TRP A 48 -7.38 -1.98 -5.78
N GLU A 49 -6.62 -1.56 -4.75
CA GLU A 49 -5.63 -2.42 -4.12
C GLU A 49 -6.28 -3.60 -3.40
N ASN A 50 -7.39 -3.36 -2.68
CA ASN A 50 -8.14 -4.43 -2.04
C ASN A 50 -8.74 -5.43 -3.03
N TRP A 51 -9.25 -4.93 -4.15
CA TRP A 51 -9.73 -5.77 -5.24
C TRP A 51 -8.59 -6.59 -5.84
N ARG A 52 -7.43 -5.96 -6.12
CA ARG A 52 -6.25 -6.61 -6.70
C ARG A 52 -5.76 -7.77 -5.83
N LEU A 53 -5.72 -7.57 -4.52
CA LEU A 53 -5.25 -8.57 -3.55
C LEU A 53 -6.25 -9.72 -3.35
N SER A 54 -7.55 -9.42 -3.30
CA SER A 54 -8.60 -10.43 -3.04
C SER A 54 -9.09 -11.16 -4.30
N ARG A 55 -9.01 -10.50 -5.47
CA ARG A 55 -9.70 -10.82 -6.72
C ARG A 55 -11.17 -11.22 -6.55
N ASN A 56 -11.82 -10.76 -5.48
CA ASN A 56 -13.17 -11.16 -5.12
C ASN A 56 -14.03 -9.94 -4.75
N TRP A 57 -14.91 -9.56 -5.68
CA TRP A 57 -15.86 -8.46 -5.52
C TRP A 57 -16.82 -8.65 -4.35
N TYR A 58 -17.22 -9.90 -4.04
CA TYR A 58 -18.13 -10.18 -2.94
C TYR A 58 -17.51 -9.82 -1.59
N HIS A 59 -16.27 -10.24 -1.33
CA HIS A 59 -15.57 -9.88 -0.11
C HIS A 59 -15.26 -8.39 -0.02
N LEU A 60 -14.91 -7.77 -1.16
CA LEU A 60 -14.70 -6.32 -1.22
C LEU A 60 -15.96 -5.54 -0.83
N GLN A 61 -17.13 -5.93 -1.35
CA GLN A 61 -18.40 -5.30 -0.99
C GLN A 61 -18.73 -5.45 0.50
N ILE A 62 -18.48 -6.60 1.10
CA ILE A 62 -18.67 -6.80 2.55
C ILE A 62 -17.79 -5.83 3.34
N LYS A 63 -16.51 -5.70 2.97
CA LYS A 63 -15.57 -4.79 3.65
C LYS A 63 -16.01 -3.34 3.53
N ILE A 64 -16.40 -2.90 2.33
CA ILE A 64 -16.88 -1.54 2.08
C ILE A 64 -18.15 -1.28 2.90
N LEU A 65 -19.11 -2.21 2.87
CA LEU A 65 -20.34 -2.11 3.63
C LEU A 65 -20.08 -2.03 5.15
N GLY A 66 -19.21 -2.90 5.66
CA GLY A 66 -18.79 -2.87 7.06
C GLY A 66 -18.16 -1.52 7.41
N ALA A 67 -17.25 -1.02 6.58
CA ALA A 67 -16.63 0.29 6.80
C ALA A 67 -17.64 1.44 6.74
N LEU A 68 -18.61 1.40 5.82
CA LEU A 68 -19.69 2.38 5.75
C LEU A 68 -20.56 2.37 7.01
N LEU A 69 -20.87 1.20 7.57
CA LEU A 69 -21.63 1.10 8.81
C LEU A 69 -20.83 1.59 10.03
N PHE A 70 -19.58 1.15 10.18
CA PHE A 70 -18.73 1.55 11.30
C PHE A 70 -18.29 3.02 11.22
N SER A 71 -18.18 3.59 10.03
CA SER A 71 -17.87 5.02 9.88
C SER A 71 -19.02 5.94 10.31
N LEU A 72 -20.25 5.42 10.48
CA LEU A 72 -21.33 6.18 11.11
C LEU A 72 -21.02 6.56 12.56
N LEU A 73 -20.08 5.87 13.21
CA LEU A 73 -19.57 6.26 14.53
C LEU A 73 -18.93 7.65 14.52
N ALA A 74 -18.48 8.14 13.36
CA ALA A 74 -17.95 9.49 13.20
C ALA A 74 -19.01 10.57 13.44
N PHE A 75 -20.31 10.24 13.37
CA PHE A 75 -21.42 11.17 13.62
C PHE A 75 -21.97 11.10 15.05
N LEU A 76 -21.37 10.30 15.93
CA LEU A 76 -21.70 10.30 17.36
C LEU A 76 -21.02 11.48 18.05
N ASN A 77 -21.70 12.08 19.04
CA ASN A 77 -21.14 13.17 19.84
C ASN A 77 -19.79 12.76 20.46
N PHE A 78 -18.76 13.59 20.26
CA PHE A 78 -17.48 13.35 20.88
C PHE A 78 -17.48 13.79 22.36
N LYS A 79 -16.63 13.15 23.17
CA LYS A 79 -16.47 13.52 24.58
C LYS A 79 -15.97 14.96 24.67
N GLY A 80 -16.82 15.85 25.21
CA GLY A 80 -16.50 17.27 25.39
C GLY A 80 -17.25 18.22 24.45
N GLU A 81 -18.05 17.71 23.52
CA GLU A 81 -18.94 18.56 22.72
C GLU A 81 -20.18 18.96 23.52
N VAL A 82 -20.32 20.27 23.74
CA VAL A 82 -21.50 20.86 24.39
C VAL A 82 -22.63 21.08 23.38
N ASN A 83 -22.28 21.46 22.14
CA ASN A 83 -23.18 21.57 21.00
C ASN A 83 -22.66 20.68 19.87
N TYR A 84 -23.55 19.99 19.18
CA TYR A 84 -23.20 19.12 18.05
C TYR A 84 -22.75 19.94 16.84
N ASP A 85 -21.54 19.68 16.34
CA ASP A 85 -20.95 20.35 15.18
C ASP A 85 -20.98 19.42 13.95
N PHE A 86 -22.10 19.47 13.22
CA PHE A 86 -22.32 18.57 12.08
C PHE A 86 -21.27 18.75 10.97
N GLU A 87 -20.81 19.99 10.72
CA GLU A 87 -19.82 20.28 9.68
C GLU A 87 -18.49 19.57 10.00
N ARG A 88 -18.04 19.67 11.25
CA ARG A 88 -16.84 18.97 11.70
C ARG A 88 -16.97 17.45 11.60
N HIS A 89 -18.12 16.88 11.97
CA HIS A 89 -18.34 15.44 11.83
C HIS A 89 -18.32 14.99 10.36
N LEU A 90 -18.90 15.79 9.46
CA LEU A 90 -18.91 15.54 8.03
C LEU A 90 -17.51 15.63 7.41
N GLU A 91 -16.68 16.59 7.86
CA GLU A 91 -15.28 16.74 7.41
C GLU A 91 -14.40 15.54 7.85
N ILE A 92 -14.58 15.04 9.07
CA ILE A 92 -13.80 13.92 9.62
C ILE A 92 -14.24 12.57 9.04
N TRP A 93 -15.52 12.43 8.70
CA TRP A 93 -16.12 11.16 8.28
C TRP A 93 -15.34 10.43 7.16
N PRO A 94 -14.93 11.07 6.04
CA PRO A 94 -14.18 10.39 4.99
C PRO A 94 -12.88 9.75 5.49
N TYR A 95 -12.15 10.43 6.38
CA TYR A 95 -10.93 9.90 7.00
C TYR A 95 -11.24 8.72 7.93
N GLY A 96 -12.32 8.83 8.70
CA GLY A 96 -12.83 7.73 9.53
C GLY A 96 -13.18 6.49 8.70
N PHE A 97 -13.91 6.69 7.59
CA PHE A 97 -14.23 5.63 6.63
C PHE A 97 -12.98 4.98 6.03
N ILE A 98 -12.03 5.78 5.53
CA ILE A 98 -10.75 5.28 4.99
C ILE A 98 -10.00 4.44 6.02
N GLY A 99 -9.85 4.96 7.24
CA GLY A 99 -9.14 4.27 8.33
C GLY A 99 -9.79 2.94 8.68
N ILE A 100 -11.10 2.93 8.91
CA ILE A 100 -11.87 1.72 9.22
C ILE A 100 -11.81 0.73 8.05
N PHE A 101 -12.00 1.20 6.81
CA PHE A 101 -11.94 0.34 5.64
C PHE A 101 -10.56 -0.32 5.49
N THR A 102 -9.49 0.42 5.76
CA THR A 102 -8.12 -0.12 5.73
C THR A 102 -7.91 -1.16 6.82
N ILE A 103 -8.37 -0.91 8.05
CA ILE A 103 -8.28 -1.86 9.18
C ILE A 103 -9.04 -3.15 8.88
N ILE A 104 -10.33 -3.06 8.50
CA ILE A 104 -11.15 -4.22 8.13
C ILE A 104 -10.48 -4.99 6.99
N SER A 105 -9.93 -4.26 6.03
CA SER A 105 -9.28 -4.86 4.87
C SER A 105 -8.03 -5.64 5.21
N ALA A 106 -7.19 -5.12 6.11
CA ALA A 106 -5.99 -5.78 6.60
C ALA A 106 -6.33 -7.02 7.46
N LEU A 107 -7.27 -6.89 8.40
CA LEU A 107 -7.66 -7.98 9.30
C LEU A 107 -8.35 -9.15 8.57
N TYR A 108 -9.12 -8.87 7.51
CA TYR A 108 -9.86 -9.91 6.79
C TYR A 108 -8.95 -10.83 5.94
N HIS A 109 -7.69 -10.45 5.70
CA HIS A 109 -6.81 -11.20 4.81
C HIS A 109 -5.50 -11.59 5.49
N ASP A 110 -5.57 -12.47 6.48
CA ASP A 110 -4.36 -12.93 7.18
C ASP A 110 -3.36 -13.71 6.30
N GLU A 111 -3.75 -14.29 5.16
CA GLU A 111 -2.83 -15.08 4.31
C GLU A 111 -2.65 -14.57 2.86
N ARG A 112 -3.58 -13.77 2.33
CA ARG A 112 -3.61 -13.40 0.89
C ARG A 112 -3.29 -11.95 0.60
N VAL A 113 -3.34 -11.08 1.60
CA VAL A 113 -3.02 -9.66 1.46
C VAL A 113 -1.56 -9.37 1.74
N VAL A 114 -0.87 -10.26 2.45
CA VAL A 114 0.59 -10.22 2.52
C VAL A 114 1.12 -10.46 1.12
N ILE A 115 1.55 -9.39 0.46
CA ILE A 115 2.09 -9.45 -0.90
C ILE A 115 3.20 -10.47 -0.91
N ARG A 116 3.05 -11.48 -1.77
CA ARG A 116 4.07 -12.50 -1.95
C ARG A 116 5.35 -11.80 -2.36
N LEU A 117 6.34 -11.85 -1.49
CA LEU A 117 7.64 -11.27 -1.73
C LEU A 117 8.44 -12.27 -2.55
N GLY A 118 8.72 -11.90 -3.80
CA GLY A 118 9.72 -12.59 -4.61
C GLY A 118 11.04 -11.83 -4.59
N GLU A 119 12.08 -12.49 -5.08
CA GLU A 119 13.40 -11.87 -5.32
C GLU A 119 13.30 -10.59 -6.19
N GLY A 120 12.30 -10.52 -7.08
CA GLY A 120 12.06 -9.34 -7.91
C GLY A 120 11.53 -8.14 -7.15
N ILE A 121 10.67 -8.36 -6.15
CA ILE A 121 10.14 -7.28 -5.32
C ILE A 121 11.24 -6.76 -4.38
N THR A 122 12.06 -7.63 -3.79
CA THR A 122 13.18 -7.20 -2.95
C THR A 122 14.25 -6.47 -3.76
N LEU A 123 14.50 -6.89 -5.00
CA LEU A 123 15.40 -6.20 -5.93
C LEU A 123 14.88 -4.81 -6.26
N LEU A 124 13.59 -4.69 -6.59
CA LEU A 124 12.95 -3.41 -6.83
C LEU A 124 13.03 -2.49 -5.62
N GLN A 125 12.69 -2.98 -4.42
CA GLN A 125 12.79 -2.23 -3.17
C GLN A 125 14.22 -1.74 -2.91
N SER A 126 15.22 -2.58 -3.18
CA SER A 126 16.63 -2.23 -3.03
C SER A 126 17.00 -1.05 -3.95
N ILE A 127 16.60 -1.11 -5.22
CA ILE A 127 16.85 -0.03 -6.20
C ILE A 127 16.10 1.25 -5.78
N CYS A 128 14.85 1.13 -5.35
CA CYS A 128 14.07 2.26 -4.82
C CYS A 128 14.69 2.87 -3.56
N LEU A 129 15.32 2.08 -2.68
CA LEU A 129 15.97 2.60 -1.46
C LEU A 129 17.20 3.42 -1.80
N VAL A 130 17.99 2.99 -2.79
CA VAL A 130 19.14 3.77 -3.28
C VAL A 130 18.66 5.09 -3.88
N TYR A 131 17.62 5.06 -4.71
CA TYR A 131 17.04 6.27 -5.29
C TYR A 131 16.45 7.21 -4.22
N PHE A 132 15.73 6.66 -3.24
CA PHE A 132 15.21 7.41 -2.10
C PHE A 132 16.32 8.07 -1.29
N ALA A 133 17.39 7.35 -0.97
CA ALA A 133 18.52 7.90 -0.23
C ALA A 133 19.23 9.01 -1.03
N PHE A 134 19.33 8.86 -2.35
CA PHE A 134 19.87 9.87 -3.25
C PHE A 134 19.03 11.15 -3.23
N GLU A 135 17.71 11.05 -3.43
CA GLU A 135 16.77 12.18 -3.45
C GLU A 135 16.67 12.91 -2.10
N LYS A 136 16.81 12.17 -0.99
CA LYS A 136 16.90 12.77 0.35
C LYS A 136 18.25 13.43 0.66
N GLY A 137 19.21 13.41 -0.26
CA GLY A 137 20.55 13.96 -0.07
C GLY A 137 21.41 13.18 0.93
N TRP A 138 21.11 11.91 1.18
CA TRP A 138 21.85 11.11 2.17
C TRP A 138 23.23 10.67 1.68
N MET A 139 23.55 10.85 0.39
CA MET A 139 24.87 10.50 -0.15
C MET A 139 26.01 11.34 0.47
N GLU A 140 25.68 12.47 1.09
CA GLU A 140 26.58 13.26 1.93
C GLU A 140 26.08 13.20 3.38
N PRO A 141 26.34 12.10 4.12
CA PRO A 141 25.71 11.87 5.41
C PRO A 141 26.21 12.89 6.45
N SER A 142 25.25 13.59 7.06
CA SER A 142 25.49 14.61 8.09
C SER A 142 25.78 14.04 9.48
N ASN A 143 25.41 12.78 9.73
CA ASN A 143 25.52 12.16 11.05
C ASN A 143 25.80 10.65 10.97
N ALA A 144 26.30 10.09 12.07
CA ALA A 144 26.67 8.68 12.16
C ALA A 144 25.47 7.72 11.94
N LEU A 145 24.26 8.12 12.32
CA LEU A 145 23.06 7.32 12.10
C LEU A 145 22.78 7.13 10.61
N GLN A 146 22.87 8.20 9.81
CA GLN A 146 22.74 8.15 8.36
C GLN A 146 23.79 7.23 7.73
N VAL A 147 25.04 7.29 8.19
CA VAL A 147 26.11 6.37 7.74
C VAL A 147 25.74 4.91 8.01
N VAL A 148 25.31 4.59 9.23
CA VAL A 148 24.92 3.22 9.60
C VAL A 148 23.74 2.73 8.75
N LEU A 149 22.73 3.57 8.54
CA LEU A 149 21.57 3.24 7.70
C LEU A 149 21.96 3.00 6.25
N LEU A 150 22.84 3.83 5.67
CA LEU A 150 23.32 3.66 4.30
C LEU A 150 24.14 2.38 4.13
N ILE A 151 24.99 2.03 5.10
CA ILE A 151 25.72 0.75 5.10
C ILE A 151 24.71 -0.41 5.11
N LEU A 152 23.70 -0.34 5.98
CA LEU A 152 22.70 -1.40 6.10
C LEU A 152 21.87 -1.54 4.81
N VAL A 153 21.44 -0.42 4.20
CA VAL A 153 20.77 -0.39 2.89
C VAL A 153 21.68 -0.97 1.81
N GLY A 154 22.95 -0.57 1.76
CA GLY A 154 23.92 -1.07 0.79
C GLY A 154 24.13 -2.57 0.89
N LEU A 155 24.30 -3.10 2.11
CA LEU A 155 24.39 -4.54 2.37
C LEU A 155 23.14 -5.27 1.89
N PHE A 156 21.96 -4.72 2.17
CA PHE A 156 20.71 -5.31 1.71
C PHE A 156 20.57 -5.32 0.19
N CYS A 157 20.96 -4.23 -0.47
CA CYS A 157 20.94 -4.13 -1.93
C CYS A 157 21.86 -5.19 -2.55
N LEU A 158 23.09 -5.32 -2.05
CA LEU A 158 24.03 -6.34 -2.50
C LEU A 158 23.47 -7.75 -2.29
N PHE A 159 22.87 -8.00 -1.14
CA PHE A 159 22.26 -9.28 -0.81
C PHE A 159 21.08 -9.63 -1.74
N SER A 160 20.19 -8.67 -2.01
CA SER A 160 19.06 -8.86 -2.91
C SER A 160 19.51 -9.07 -4.35
N ILE A 161 20.50 -8.30 -4.83
CA ILE A 161 21.07 -8.46 -6.18
C ILE A 161 21.69 -9.85 -6.33
N PHE A 162 22.51 -10.26 -5.35
CA PHE A 162 23.14 -11.58 -5.35
C PHE A 162 22.12 -12.71 -5.47
N HIS A 163 21.06 -12.70 -4.66
CA HIS A 163 20.05 -13.75 -4.71
C HIS A 163 19.24 -13.73 -6.01
N SER A 164 18.86 -12.55 -6.51
CA SER A 164 18.08 -12.41 -7.75
C SER A 164 18.81 -12.87 -9.02
N LEU A 165 20.15 -12.84 -9.03
CA LEU A 165 20.96 -13.23 -10.19
C LEU A 165 21.57 -14.63 -10.08
N SER A 166 21.86 -15.10 -8.86
CA SER A 166 22.58 -16.36 -8.62
C SER A 166 21.69 -17.61 -8.64
N TYR A 167 20.36 -17.48 -8.63
CA TYR A 167 19.42 -18.61 -8.43
C TYR A 167 19.75 -19.43 -7.17
N THR A 168 20.38 -18.82 -6.17
CA THR A 168 20.67 -19.50 -4.92
C THR A 168 19.39 -19.56 -4.10
N LYS A 169 18.88 -20.76 -3.84
CA LYS A 169 17.69 -20.97 -3.02
C LYS A 169 17.89 -20.32 -1.64
N LEU A 170 16.93 -19.51 -1.22
CA LEU A 170 17.00 -18.84 0.07
C LEU A 170 16.69 -19.80 1.22
N ALA A 171 17.58 -19.82 2.21
CA ALA A 171 17.32 -20.44 3.50
C ALA A 171 16.22 -19.68 4.26
N GLU A 172 15.56 -20.34 5.22
CA GLU A 172 14.47 -19.74 6.02
C GLU A 172 14.91 -18.47 6.76
N LEU A 173 16.13 -18.46 7.31
CA LEU A 173 16.68 -17.29 7.97
C LEU A 173 16.82 -16.10 7.00
N ASN A 174 17.31 -16.37 5.78
CA ASN A 174 17.48 -15.33 4.76
C ASN A 174 16.13 -14.78 4.31
N ARG A 175 15.13 -15.66 4.16
CA ARG A 175 13.75 -15.26 3.87
C ARG A 175 13.21 -14.37 5.00
N LEU A 176 13.39 -14.76 6.25
CA LEU A 176 12.95 -13.96 7.40
C LEU A 176 13.61 -12.57 7.41
N ILE A 177 14.94 -12.49 7.24
CA ILE A 177 15.67 -11.22 7.23
C ILE A 177 15.19 -10.31 6.10
N LEU A 178 15.10 -10.84 4.87
CA LEU A 178 14.59 -10.09 3.71
C LEU A 178 13.16 -9.62 3.92
N SER A 179 12.36 -10.45 4.59
CA SER A 179 10.99 -10.15 4.94
C SER A 179 10.91 -8.98 5.88
N ILE A 180 11.51 -9.06 7.06
CA ILE A 180 11.47 -7.97 8.03
C ILE A 180 11.98 -6.67 7.40
N PHE A 181 13.09 -6.72 6.67
CA PHE A 181 13.62 -5.54 5.99
C PHE A 181 12.68 -4.99 4.91
N SER A 182 12.09 -5.86 4.09
CA SER A 182 11.10 -5.47 3.08
C SER A 182 9.90 -4.75 3.72
N SER A 183 9.44 -5.22 4.89
CA SER A 183 8.38 -4.53 5.64
C SER A 183 8.81 -3.14 6.08
N ILE A 184 10.03 -2.99 6.58
CA ILE A 184 10.58 -1.69 7.01
C ILE A 184 10.71 -0.75 5.81
N ALA A 185 11.25 -1.22 4.68
CA ALA A 185 11.40 -0.45 3.46
C ALA A 185 10.04 0.03 2.91
N MET A 186 9.06 -0.88 2.80
CA MET A 186 7.71 -0.52 2.36
C MET A 186 7.03 0.48 3.28
N LEU A 187 7.14 0.28 4.61
CA LEU A 187 6.60 1.23 5.57
C LEU A 187 7.26 2.61 5.43
N THR A 188 8.58 2.66 5.22
CA THR A 188 9.33 3.90 5.01
C THR A 188 8.83 4.64 3.77
N PHE A 189 8.71 3.96 2.62
CA PHE A 189 8.19 4.57 1.39
C PHE A 189 6.75 5.01 1.52
N ALA A 190 5.91 4.25 2.22
CA ALA A 190 4.50 4.57 2.38
C ALA A 190 4.27 5.77 3.29
N VAL A 191 5.00 5.82 4.41
CA VAL A 191 4.95 6.95 5.35
C VAL A 191 5.51 8.22 4.70
N ASP A 192 6.65 8.14 4.02
CA ASP A 192 7.22 9.31 3.31
C ASP A 192 6.24 9.83 2.26
N HIS A 193 5.70 8.95 1.41
CA HIS A 193 4.67 9.32 0.43
C HIS A 193 3.44 9.97 1.09
N SER A 194 2.95 9.42 2.20
CA SER A 194 1.81 9.97 2.93
C SER A 194 2.09 11.36 3.48
N ILE A 195 3.26 11.57 4.08
CA ILE A 195 3.66 12.89 4.60
C ILE A 195 3.74 13.90 3.47
N GLN A 196 4.39 13.55 2.35
CA GLN A 196 4.58 14.47 1.23
C GLN A 196 3.25 14.85 0.56
N VAL A 197 2.36 13.87 0.31
CA VAL A 197 1.05 14.12 -0.32
C VAL A 197 0.10 14.90 0.60
N LEU A 198 0.23 14.77 1.92
CA LEU A 198 -0.56 15.55 2.86
C LEU A 198 0.00 16.97 3.11
N GLN A 199 1.28 17.19 2.82
CA GLN A 199 1.96 18.47 2.96
C GLN A 199 2.00 19.28 1.65
N SER A 200 1.78 18.65 0.50
CA SER A 200 1.64 19.37 -0.75
C SER A 200 0.37 20.21 -0.68
N ASP A 201 0.53 21.53 -0.63
CA ASP A 201 -0.59 22.49 -0.65
C ASP A 201 -1.31 22.36 -1.99
N VAL A 202 -2.31 21.47 -2.05
CA VAL A 202 -3.22 21.38 -3.20
C VAL A 202 -4.21 22.53 -3.09
N THR A 203 -3.78 23.74 -3.46
CA THR A 203 -4.74 24.82 -3.71
C THR A 203 -5.56 24.46 -4.95
N GLU A 204 -6.89 24.43 -4.81
CA GLU A 204 -7.88 24.06 -5.83
C GLU A 204 -7.80 24.85 -7.17
N ASN A 205 -6.87 25.81 -7.29
CA ASN A 205 -6.76 26.77 -8.38
C ASN A 205 -5.63 26.52 -9.40
N GLU A 206 -4.82 25.46 -9.26
CA GLU A 206 -3.79 25.16 -10.27
C GLU A 206 -4.30 24.25 -11.42
N VAL A 207 -3.93 24.65 -12.63
CA VAL A 207 -4.35 24.20 -13.98
C VAL A 207 -4.44 22.69 -14.15
N SER A 208 -5.49 22.20 -14.83
CA SER A 208 -5.93 20.80 -15.07
C SER A 208 -4.88 19.69 -15.28
N ILE A 209 -3.64 19.98 -15.68
CA ILE A 209 -2.54 19.00 -15.75
C ILE A 209 -2.02 18.67 -14.34
N SER A 210 -1.98 19.64 -13.42
CA SER A 210 -1.64 19.41 -12.02
C SER A 210 -2.72 18.57 -11.34
N LEU A 211 -4.01 18.77 -11.67
CA LEU A 211 -5.11 18.02 -11.07
C LEU A 211 -5.00 16.51 -11.33
N GLY A 212 -4.62 16.10 -12.55
CA GLY A 212 -4.45 14.70 -12.88
C GLY A 212 -3.28 14.05 -12.14
N LEU A 213 -2.17 14.78 -11.98
CA LEU A 213 -1.03 14.31 -11.20
C LEU A 213 -1.38 14.21 -9.72
N VAL A 214 -2.00 15.24 -9.13
CA VAL A 214 -2.44 15.22 -7.73
C VAL A 214 -3.44 14.08 -7.50
N ALA A 215 -4.40 13.88 -8.40
CA ALA A 215 -5.32 12.75 -8.31
C ALA A 215 -4.58 11.40 -8.34
N LEU A 216 -3.55 11.27 -9.18
CA LEU A 216 -2.68 10.09 -9.19
C LEU A 216 -1.94 9.93 -7.85
N GLU A 217 -1.39 10.99 -7.27
CA GLU A 217 -0.71 10.93 -5.97
C GLU A 217 -1.66 10.47 -4.86
N TYR A 218 -2.87 11.02 -4.78
CA TYR A 218 -3.88 10.57 -3.83
C TYR A 218 -4.32 9.12 -4.09
N PHE A 219 -4.44 8.70 -5.36
CA PHE A 219 -4.70 7.31 -5.71
C PHE A 219 -3.57 6.38 -5.23
N LEU A 220 -2.31 6.75 -5.45
CA LEU A 220 -1.16 5.99 -4.95
C LEU A 220 -1.10 6.00 -3.42
N LEU A 221 -1.54 7.07 -2.76
CA LEU A 221 -1.68 7.13 -1.30
C LEU A 221 -2.69 6.10 -0.80
N GLY A 222 -3.84 5.98 -1.49
CA GLY A 222 -4.84 4.95 -1.22
C GLY A 222 -4.27 3.53 -1.31
N ILE A 223 -3.42 3.28 -2.31
CA ILE A 223 -2.67 2.02 -2.43
C ILE A 223 -1.72 1.87 -1.23
N ALA A 224 -0.90 2.87 -0.95
CA ALA A 224 0.13 2.86 0.08
C ALA A 224 -0.42 2.58 1.49
N LEU A 225 -1.63 3.07 1.82
CA LEU A 225 -2.30 2.83 3.11
C LEU A 225 -2.41 1.34 3.45
N MET A 226 -2.71 0.48 2.47
CA MET A 226 -2.76 -0.97 2.69
C MET A 226 -1.41 -1.53 3.14
N TYR A 227 -0.32 -1.01 2.57
CA TYR A 227 1.04 -1.42 2.91
C TYR A 227 1.47 -0.89 4.27
N ILE A 228 1.07 0.33 4.65
CA ILE A 228 1.32 0.87 5.99
C ILE A 228 0.74 -0.08 7.02
N PHE A 229 -0.57 -0.36 6.92
CA PHE A 229 -1.25 -1.17 7.93
C PHE A 229 -0.69 -2.59 7.99
N GLN A 230 -0.52 -3.27 6.85
CA GLN A 230 -0.01 -4.64 6.86
C GLN A 230 1.41 -4.74 7.41
N ASN A 231 2.33 -3.91 6.91
CA ASN A 231 3.72 -3.98 7.34
C ASN A 231 3.86 -3.54 8.80
N PHE A 232 3.04 -2.58 9.26
CA PHE A 232 2.94 -2.22 10.66
C PHE A 232 2.44 -3.38 11.53
N LEU A 233 1.33 -4.05 11.13
CA LEU A 233 0.77 -5.18 11.88
C LEU A 233 1.76 -6.34 12.02
N MET A 234 2.58 -6.59 11.00
CA MET A 234 3.64 -7.60 11.07
C MET A 234 4.80 -7.17 11.96
N LEU A 235 5.24 -5.91 11.87
CA LEU A 235 6.40 -5.41 12.61
C LEU A 235 6.10 -5.13 14.09
N GLN A 236 4.88 -4.71 14.44
CA GLN A 236 4.53 -4.36 15.83
C GLN A 236 4.72 -5.53 16.80
N VAL A 237 4.61 -6.78 16.34
CA VAL A 237 4.74 -7.99 17.16
C VAL A 237 6.14 -8.14 17.75
N TYR A 238 7.17 -7.51 17.14
CA TYR A 238 8.53 -7.53 17.66
C TYR A 238 8.77 -6.55 18.82
N PHE A 239 7.82 -5.66 19.10
CA PHE A 239 7.87 -4.72 20.20
C PHE A 239 7.06 -5.25 21.39
N PRO A 240 7.65 -5.38 22.59
CA PRO A 240 6.94 -5.88 23.76
C PRO A 240 5.90 -4.87 24.25
N ALA A 241 4.79 -5.38 24.80
CA ALA A 241 3.76 -4.54 25.41
C ALA A 241 4.30 -3.82 26.65
N LYS A 242 3.77 -2.62 26.93
CA LYS A 242 4.09 -1.85 28.13
C LYS A 242 3.85 -2.74 29.37
N ASN A 243 4.90 -3.01 30.14
CA ASN A 243 4.93 -3.86 31.34
C ASN A 243 4.95 -5.39 31.14
N ARG A 244 5.20 -5.91 29.92
CA ARG A 244 5.45 -7.35 29.68
C ARG A 244 6.64 -7.55 28.76
N PHE A 245 7.84 -7.53 29.33
CA PHE A 245 9.09 -7.65 28.58
C PHE A 245 9.36 -9.11 28.18
N TYR A 246 9.10 -9.44 26.91
CA TYR A 246 9.41 -10.74 26.30
C TYR A 246 8.99 -11.95 27.16
N ASP A 247 7.72 -11.98 27.57
CA ASP A 247 7.15 -13.13 28.25
C ASP A 247 7.00 -14.33 27.28
N ARG A 248 6.56 -15.47 27.80
CA ARG A 248 6.39 -16.69 26.99
C ARG A 248 5.38 -16.48 25.86
N LEU A 249 4.26 -15.81 26.14
CA LEU A 249 3.21 -15.54 25.14
C LEU A 249 3.74 -14.66 24.01
N HIS A 250 4.51 -13.62 24.33
CA HIS A 250 5.13 -12.75 23.35
C HIS A 250 6.15 -13.50 22.46
N ARG A 251 6.94 -14.42 23.03
CA ARG A 251 7.83 -15.28 22.24
C ARG A 251 7.06 -16.22 21.31
N GLU A 252 5.92 -16.75 21.75
CA GLU A 252 5.04 -17.58 20.92
C GLU A 252 4.47 -16.76 19.75
N SER A 253 3.97 -15.54 20.00
CA SER A 253 3.52 -14.63 18.94
C SER A 253 4.63 -14.23 17.96
N MET A 254 5.86 -13.96 18.44
CA MET A 254 7.00 -13.70 17.54
C MET A 254 7.34 -14.91 16.67
N LYS A 255 7.22 -16.13 17.20
CA LYS A 255 7.47 -17.36 16.44
C LYS A 255 6.44 -17.55 15.33
N GLU A 256 5.17 -17.29 15.63
CA GLU A 256 4.09 -17.29 14.65
C GLU A 256 4.32 -16.23 13.56
N MET A 257 4.66 -15.00 13.96
CA MET A 257 4.95 -13.91 13.03
C MET A 257 6.18 -14.18 12.15
N ASN A 258 7.23 -14.82 12.70
CA ASN A 258 8.37 -15.28 11.91
C ASN A 258 7.92 -16.31 10.86
N GLY A 259 7.02 -17.21 11.21
CA GLY A 259 6.40 -18.16 10.28
C GLY A 259 5.70 -17.45 9.12
N LEU A 260 4.89 -16.42 9.40
CA LEU A 260 4.23 -15.59 8.39
C LEU A 260 5.24 -14.84 7.50
N HIS A 261 6.28 -14.25 8.09
CA HIS A 261 7.36 -13.59 7.36
C HIS A 261 8.13 -14.55 6.44
N ILE A 262 8.33 -15.81 6.83
CA ILE A 262 8.96 -16.82 5.99
C ILE A 262 8.01 -17.29 4.89
N ALA A 263 6.74 -17.53 5.23
CA ALA A 263 5.73 -18.05 4.32
C ALA A 263 5.38 -17.08 3.19
N ARG A 264 5.48 -15.77 3.43
CA ARG A 264 5.22 -14.77 2.38
C ARG A 264 6.30 -14.69 1.30
N PHE A 265 7.49 -15.24 1.54
CA PHE A 265 8.51 -15.32 0.49
C PHE A 265 8.17 -16.45 -0.49
N ASP A 266 7.99 -16.10 -1.75
CA ASP A 266 7.76 -17.09 -2.79
C ASP A 266 8.96 -18.03 -2.91
N SER A 267 8.69 -19.32 -3.10
CA SER A 267 9.72 -20.32 -3.40
C SER A 267 10.08 -20.33 -4.87
N SER A 268 9.27 -19.69 -5.72
CA SER A 268 9.60 -19.48 -7.12
C SER A 268 10.75 -18.48 -7.26
N GLN A 269 11.72 -18.83 -8.10
CA GLN A 269 12.85 -17.95 -8.41
C GLN A 269 12.50 -17.02 -9.55
N LEU A 270 12.97 -15.78 -9.46
CA LEU A 270 12.76 -14.82 -10.52
C LEU A 270 13.60 -15.20 -11.74
N ASN A 271 13.00 -15.23 -12.91
CA ASN A 271 13.76 -15.40 -14.15
C ASN A 271 14.75 -14.23 -14.31
N ARG A 272 16.02 -14.52 -14.60
CA ARG A 272 17.06 -13.50 -14.84
C ARG A 272 16.64 -12.40 -15.82
N LEU A 273 15.89 -12.75 -16.87
CA LEU A 273 15.40 -11.74 -17.82
C LEU A 273 14.39 -10.80 -17.17
N ASP A 274 13.50 -11.30 -16.30
CA ASP A 274 12.58 -10.44 -15.54
C ASP A 274 13.37 -9.55 -14.56
N ALA A 275 14.42 -10.08 -13.94
CA ALA A 275 15.31 -9.31 -13.08
C ALA A 275 15.97 -8.14 -13.85
N ILE A 276 16.55 -8.44 -15.02
CA ILE A 276 17.19 -7.44 -15.90
C ILE A 276 16.17 -6.40 -16.37
N LEU A 277 14.94 -6.82 -16.72
CA LEU A 277 13.88 -5.90 -17.12
C LEU A 277 13.49 -4.96 -15.97
N ILE A 278 13.33 -5.47 -14.75
CA ILE A 278 13.02 -4.66 -13.55
C ILE A 278 14.14 -3.66 -13.30
N ILE A 279 15.41 -4.09 -13.33
CA ILE A 279 16.56 -3.20 -13.14
C ILE A 279 16.57 -2.11 -14.22
N SER A 280 16.47 -2.50 -15.49
CA SER A 280 16.58 -1.59 -16.61
C SER A 280 15.45 -0.55 -16.61
N LEU A 281 14.21 -0.98 -16.35
CA LEU A 281 13.07 -0.07 -16.26
C LEU A 281 13.22 0.90 -15.10
N SER A 282 13.62 0.41 -13.91
CA SER A 282 13.75 1.24 -12.72
C SER A 282 14.84 2.29 -12.92
N LEU A 283 16.00 1.90 -13.44
CA LEU A 283 17.09 2.83 -13.74
C LEU A 283 16.72 3.84 -14.81
N ALA A 284 16.03 3.42 -15.88
CA ALA A 284 15.58 4.33 -16.93
C ALA A 284 14.60 5.37 -16.39
N LEU A 285 13.60 4.94 -15.59
CA LEU A 285 12.62 5.85 -15.02
C LEU A 285 13.26 6.82 -14.01
N PHE A 286 14.15 6.35 -13.15
CA PHE A 286 14.87 7.22 -12.21
C PHE A 286 15.81 8.19 -12.91
N TYR A 287 16.52 7.75 -13.95
CA TYR A 287 17.37 8.63 -14.76
C TYR A 287 16.56 9.72 -15.47
N ILE A 288 15.44 9.36 -16.09
CA ILE A 288 14.52 10.32 -16.72
C ILE A 288 13.99 11.29 -15.66
N ASN A 289 13.57 10.79 -14.50
CA ASN A 289 13.04 11.67 -13.45
C ASN A 289 14.10 12.61 -12.88
N TYR A 290 15.33 12.15 -12.71
CA TYR A 290 16.45 12.98 -12.29
C TYR A 290 16.70 14.16 -13.25
N HIS A 291 16.58 13.94 -14.55
CA HIS A 291 16.82 14.98 -15.55
C HIS A 291 15.63 15.90 -15.82
N PHE A 292 14.40 15.37 -15.76
CA PHE A 292 13.20 16.10 -16.18
C PHE A 292 12.28 16.51 -15.02
N ALA A 293 12.48 15.96 -13.82
CA ALA A 293 11.67 16.21 -12.62
C ALA A 293 10.16 16.16 -12.88
N PHE A 294 9.72 15.23 -13.74
CA PHE A 294 8.34 15.21 -14.24
C PHE A 294 7.34 14.73 -13.18
N ILE A 295 7.81 14.03 -12.15
CA ILE A 295 7.00 13.62 -11.00
C ILE A 295 7.86 13.60 -9.74
N HIS A 296 7.25 13.80 -8.58
CA HIS A 296 7.96 13.65 -7.32
C HIS A 296 8.48 12.22 -7.11
N TYR A 297 9.67 12.09 -6.52
CA TYR A 297 10.36 10.80 -6.36
C TYR A 297 9.51 9.80 -5.56
N TYR A 298 8.75 10.26 -4.56
CA TYR A 298 7.89 9.40 -3.74
C TYR A 298 6.77 8.77 -4.59
N SER A 299 6.13 9.55 -5.45
CA SER A 299 5.09 9.08 -6.37
C SER A 299 5.68 8.12 -7.41
N LEU A 300 6.89 8.40 -7.92
CA LEU A 300 7.57 7.51 -8.88
C LEU A 300 7.88 6.13 -8.31
N ILE A 301 8.33 6.06 -7.05
CA ILE A 301 8.59 4.79 -6.35
C ILE A 301 7.29 3.96 -6.29
N TRP A 302 6.16 4.57 -5.99
CA TRP A 302 4.86 3.89 -5.95
C TRP A 302 4.36 3.46 -7.32
N ILE A 303 4.54 4.31 -8.34
CA ILE A 303 4.27 3.95 -9.74
C ILE A 303 5.07 2.69 -10.13
N LEU A 304 6.35 2.61 -9.75
CA LEU A 304 7.16 1.42 -9.97
C LEU A 304 6.62 0.19 -9.23
N PHE A 305 6.21 0.31 -7.97
CA PHE A 305 5.60 -0.81 -7.24
C PHE A 305 4.29 -1.30 -7.85
N VAL A 306 3.53 -0.42 -8.50
CA VAL A 306 2.30 -0.77 -9.22
C VAL A 306 2.62 -1.43 -10.56
N MET A 307 3.56 -0.88 -11.33
CA MET A 307 3.86 -1.33 -12.69
C MET A 307 4.75 -2.57 -12.77
N ALA A 308 5.81 -2.63 -11.96
CA ALA A 308 6.84 -3.67 -12.09
C ALA A 308 6.30 -5.11 -11.96
N PRO A 309 5.35 -5.42 -11.05
CA PRO A 309 4.76 -6.76 -10.98
C PRO A 309 3.95 -7.16 -12.23
N LEU A 310 3.53 -6.20 -13.06
CA LEU A 310 2.77 -6.47 -14.28
C LEU A 310 3.68 -6.92 -15.44
N LEU A 311 4.96 -6.56 -15.42
CA LEU A 311 5.88 -6.83 -16.54
C LEU A 311 6.08 -8.34 -16.81
N PRO A 312 6.33 -9.20 -15.79
CA PRO A 312 6.50 -10.62 -16.05
C PRO A 312 5.21 -11.27 -16.59
N GLU A 313 4.05 -10.80 -16.15
CA GLU A 313 2.75 -11.29 -16.61
C GLU A 313 2.49 -10.92 -18.07
N ILE A 314 2.77 -9.67 -18.46
CA ILE A 314 2.68 -9.21 -19.86
C ILE A 314 3.60 -10.05 -20.75
N ARG A 315 4.84 -10.28 -20.32
CA ARG A 315 5.81 -11.10 -21.09
C ARG A 315 5.32 -12.53 -21.29
N LYS A 316 4.76 -13.17 -20.25
CA LYS A 316 4.19 -14.53 -20.36
C LYS A 316 3.09 -14.60 -21.42
N VAL A 317 2.22 -13.60 -21.49
CA VAL A 317 1.15 -13.52 -22.50
C VAL A 317 1.73 -13.44 -23.91
N PHE A 318 2.73 -12.57 -24.13
CA PHE A 318 3.38 -12.46 -25.44
C PHE A 318 4.09 -13.75 -25.89
N ILE A 319 4.77 -14.44 -24.96
CA ILE A 319 5.42 -15.72 -25.25
C ILE A 319 4.38 -16.77 -25.64
N LYS A 320 3.28 -16.86 -24.88
CA LYS A 320 2.20 -17.81 -25.15
C LYS A 320 1.57 -17.59 -26.53
N GLN A 321 1.23 -16.34 -26.86
CA GLN A 321 0.68 -15.99 -28.18
C GLN A 321 1.65 -16.32 -29.32
N LYS A 322 2.96 -16.07 -29.12
CA LYS A 322 3.98 -16.44 -30.11
C LYS A 322 3.99 -17.95 -30.34
N GLN A 323 3.92 -18.74 -29.27
CA GLN A 323 3.95 -20.20 -29.34
C GLN A 323 2.70 -20.76 -30.05
N GLU A 324 1.51 -20.25 -29.73
CA GLU A 324 0.26 -20.59 -30.43
C GLU A 324 0.30 -20.28 -31.93
N MET A 325 0.97 -19.19 -32.35
CA MET A 325 1.16 -18.88 -33.78
C MET A 325 2.18 -19.78 -34.49
N PHE A 326 3.17 -20.33 -33.78
CA PHE A 326 4.11 -21.28 -34.35
C PHE A 326 3.51 -22.68 -34.48
N ASP A 327 2.70 -23.10 -33.50
CA ASP A 327 2.05 -24.42 -33.52
C ASP A 327 0.89 -24.50 -34.54
N ALA A 328 0.37 -23.35 -34.99
CA ALA A 328 -0.68 -23.25 -36.02
C ALA A 328 -0.15 -23.25 -37.47
N LYS A 329 1.17 -23.29 -37.67
CA LYS A 329 1.84 -23.38 -38.98
C LYS A 329 2.45 -24.77 -39.16
#